data_AF-L8N037-F1
#
_entry.id   AF-L8N037-F1
#
_cell.length_a   1.000
_cell.length_b   1.000
_cell.length_c   1.000
_cell.angle_alpha   90.00
_cell.angle_beta   90.00
_cell.angle_gamma   90.00
#
_symmetry.space_group_name_H-M   'P 1'
#
loop_
_entity.id
_entity.type
_entity.pdbx_description
1 polymer ?
#
loop_
_entity_poly.entity_id
_entity_poly.type
_entity_poly.pdbx_seq_one_letter_code
_entity_poly.pdbx_strand_id
1 'polypeptide(L)'
;MILEEVDRMLADWKGNLEAISLNIYDLCDLIAYQRLTGISGFIPIKLTGVSKTKVEPALAAISELLQHFDLLTQTINKAKSLRASIPRFLGADQKVQEIFNLLNQASIQLPSVITPLAKRELLSAAETSLKITPLQLLVAMSKTYQVAKEIILEVDRLWADLEPQLDIAETEIDNLQRQGESLGIIDTSQLELSRQTLASLRDRIESDPLGTSASFDEINHQIDKMRGDIEQFLRVKVKLQDAFTQANMLLQQLITLNQEAIASFTESQAKISDCSSLIPPLPSEQITAMEQWLQRLETKQKEGLTVPIHVGLENFTTKINEYIAIAKKAIAANRLPIQTRQELRGRLDALKAKAIAKGHAEDIQLAKLAEQAKQLLYTRPTPLKQAEEMIKQYEILLNRRI
;
A
#
# COMPACT_ATOMS: atom_id res chain seq x y z
N MET A 1 -53.42 -43.82 32.97
CA MET A 1 -52.21 -43.37 32.26
C MET A 1 -51.60 -44.57 31.57
N ILE A 2 -51.28 -44.48 30.28
CA ILE A 2 -50.96 -45.67 29.47
C ILE A 2 -49.44 -45.87 29.42
N LEU A 3 -48.98 -47.12 29.55
CA LEU A 3 -47.56 -47.49 29.50
C LEU A 3 -46.85 -46.97 28.22
N GLU A 4 -47.59 -46.93 27.10
CA GLU A 4 -47.14 -46.37 25.83
C GLU A 4 -46.79 -44.87 25.90
N GLU A 5 -47.52 -44.09 26.71
CA GLU A 5 -47.23 -42.65 26.90
C GLU A 5 -45.89 -42.48 27.63
N VAL A 6 -45.64 -43.28 28.67
CA VAL A 6 -44.37 -43.29 29.40
C VAL A 6 -43.21 -43.72 28.51
N ASP A 7 -43.41 -44.76 27.68
CA ASP A 7 -42.38 -45.23 26.74
C ASP A 7 -42.02 -44.16 25.70
N ARG A 8 -43.02 -43.44 25.19
CA ARG A 8 -42.81 -42.31 24.28
C ARG A 8 -42.02 -41.19 24.96
N MET A 9 -42.41 -40.80 26.17
CA MET A 9 -41.69 -39.76 26.93
C MET A 9 -40.23 -40.14 27.19
N LEU A 10 -39.95 -41.40 27.55
CA LEU A 10 -38.58 -41.87 27.78
C LEU A 10 -37.75 -41.90 26.49
N ALA A 11 -38.37 -42.18 25.35
CA ALA A 11 -37.73 -42.09 24.04
C ALA A 11 -37.40 -40.64 23.68
N ASP A 12 -38.33 -39.70 23.90
CA ASP A 12 -38.11 -38.26 23.67
C ASP A 12 -36.97 -37.73 24.56
N TRP A 13 -36.97 -38.08 25.85
CA TRP A 13 -35.89 -37.72 26.76
C TRP A 13 -34.55 -38.33 26.38
N LYS A 14 -34.52 -39.55 25.82
CA LYS A 14 -33.29 -40.14 25.30
C LYS A 14 -32.72 -39.29 24.16
N GLY A 15 -33.55 -38.91 23.18
CA GLY A 15 -33.13 -38.05 22.07
C GLY A 15 -32.63 -36.68 22.55
N ASN A 16 -33.32 -36.08 23.54
CA ASN A 16 -32.88 -34.82 24.13
C ASN A 16 -31.51 -34.95 24.82
N LEU A 17 -31.28 -36.00 25.61
CA LEU A 17 -29.99 -36.20 26.29
C LEU A 17 -28.84 -36.43 25.31
N GLU A 18 -29.07 -37.19 24.24
CA GLU A 18 -28.08 -37.40 23.17
C GLU A 18 -27.73 -36.08 22.47
N ALA A 19 -28.74 -35.27 22.12
CA ALA A 19 -28.54 -33.97 21.51
C ALA A 19 -27.81 -33.00 22.44
N ILE A 20 -28.16 -32.95 23.73
CA ILE A 20 -27.48 -32.09 24.71
C ILE A 20 -26.02 -32.51 24.88
N SER A 21 -25.76 -33.82 25.02
CA SER A 21 -24.40 -34.35 25.16
C SER A 21 -23.53 -33.97 23.98
N LEU A 22 -24.04 -34.08 22.75
CA LEU A 22 -23.32 -33.69 21.54
C LEU A 22 -23.00 -32.20 21.53
N ASN A 23 -23.99 -31.34 21.79
CA ASN A 23 -23.80 -29.88 21.78
C ASN A 23 -22.85 -29.38 22.88
N ILE A 24 -22.84 -30.02 24.06
CA ILE A 24 -21.89 -29.72 25.13
C ILE A 24 -20.49 -30.18 24.73
N TYR A 25 -20.38 -31.38 24.15
CA TYR A 25 -19.10 -31.89 23.65
C TYR A 25 -18.51 -30.95 22.60
N ASP A 26 -19.28 -30.58 21.58
CA ASP A 26 -18.84 -29.66 20.51
C ASP A 26 -18.38 -28.30 21.08
N LEU A 27 -19.07 -27.78 22.09
CA LEU A 27 -18.67 -26.55 22.78
C LEU A 27 -17.33 -26.70 23.52
N CYS A 28 -17.14 -27.82 24.21
CA CYS A 28 -15.90 -28.13 24.93
C CYS A 28 -14.74 -28.51 24.01
N ASP A 29 -15.03 -28.96 22.79
CA ASP A 29 -14.04 -29.32 21.78
C ASP A 29 -13.46 -28.09 21.06
N LEU A 30 -14.12 -26.93 21.15
CA LEU A 30 -13.59 -25.67 20.64
C LEU A 30 -12.20 -25.38 21.22
N ILE A 31 -11.23 -25.08 20.34
CA ILE A 31 -9.87 -24.70 20.73
C ILE A 31 -9.89 -23.53 21.70
N ALA A 32 -10.77 -22.54 21.48
CA ALA A 32 -10.91 -21.42 22.40
C ALA A 32 -11.30 -21.85 23.82
N TYR A 33 -12.27 -22.76 23.98
CA TYR A 33 -12.64 -23.28 25.30
C TYR A 33 -11.47 -24.01 25.96
N GLN A 34 -10.75 -24.85 25.19
CA GLN A 34 -9.62 -25.61 25.71
C GLN A 34 -8.47 -24.71 26.17
N ARG A 35 -8.16 -23.66 25.39
CA ARG A 35 -7.18 -22.61 25.73
C ARG A 35 -7.59 -21.85 26.98
N LEU A 36 -8.85 -21.41 27.07
CA LEU A 36 -9.38 -20.65 28.20
C LEU A 36 -9.37 -21.45 29.51
N THR A 37 -9.60 -22.76 29.43
CA THR A 37 -9.66 -23.64 30.60
C THR A 37 -8.34 -24.35 30.93
N GLY A 38 -7.34 -24.27 30.04
CA GLY A 38 -6.04 -24.92 30.24
C GLY A 38 -6.10 -26.44 30.18
N ILE A 39 -6.98 -27.01 29.35
CA ILE A 39 -7.09 -28.45 29.11
C ILE A 39 -6.45 -28.83 27.77
N SER A 40 -6.41 -30.12 27.45
CA SER A 40 -5.91 -30.63 26.16
C SER A 40 -4.48 -30.17 25.78
N GLY A 41 -3.63 -29.91 26.78
CA GLY A 41 -2.23 -29.50 26.59
C GLY A 41 -1.99 -27.99 26.53
N PHE A 42 -3.03 -27.17 26.65
CA PHE A 42 -2.90 -25.71 26.75
C PHE A 42 -2.55 -25.27 28.17
N ILE A 43 -1.77 -24.19 28.28
CA ILE A 43 -1.52 -23.50 29.53
C ILE A 43 -2.73 -22.58 29.81
N PRO A 44 -3.30 -22.57 31.02
CA PRO A 44 -4.44 -21.72 31.34
C PRO A 44 -4.08 -20.24 31.21
N ILE A 45 -4.84 -19.53 30.38
CA ILE A 45 -4.65 -18.10 30.12
C ILE A 45 -5.16 -17.28 31.30
N LYS A 46 -4.34 -16.34 31.78
CA LYS A 46 -4.76 -15.37 32.80
C LYS A 46 -5.51 -14.22 32.14
N LEU A 47 -6.83 -14.34 32.07
CA LEU A 47 -7.68 -13.30 31.48
C LEU A 47 -7.59 -11.97 32.21
N THR A 48 -7.65 -10.87 31.44
CA THR A 48 -7.69 -9.50 31.95
C THR A 48 -8.81 -8.69 31.31
N GLY A 49 -9.04 -7.47 31.81
CA GLY A 49 -9.93 -6.48 31.20
C GLY A 49 -11.37 -6.94 30.89
N VAL A 50 -11.80 -6.71 29.65
CA VAL A 50 -13.18 -6.99 29.19
C VAL A 50 -13.41 -8.50 29.09
N SER A 51 -12.42 -9.22 28.58
CA SER A 51 -12.46 -10.67 28.41
C SER A 51 -12.61 -11.37 29.74
N LYS A 52 -11.86 -10.97 30.76
CA LYS A 52 -12.07 -11.49 32.12
C LYS A 52 -13.52 -11.34 32.58
N THR A 53 -14.06 -10.12 32.42
CA THR A 53 -15.41 -9.76 32.90
C THR A 53 -16.52 -10.55 32.20
N LYS A 54 -16.35 -10.87 30.91
CA LYS A 54 -17.34 -11.60 30.12
C LYS A 54 -17.15 -13.12 30.15
N VAL A 55 -15.90 -13.59 30.10
CA VAL A 55 -15.57 -15.01 29.93
C VAL A 55 -15.61 -15.77 31.26
N GLU A 56 -15.16 -15.19 32.38
CA GLU A 56 -15.23 -15.90 33.68
C GLU A 56 -16.67 -16.32 34.04
N PRO A 57 -17.69 -15.46 33.91
CA PRO A 57 -19.09 -15.87 34.10
C PRO A 57 -19.56 -16.93 33.08
N ALA A 58 -19.09 -16.87 31.82
CA ALA A 58 -19.43 -17.86 30.80
C ALA A 58 -18.84 -19.24 31.13
N LEU A 59 -17.59 -19.30 31.60
CA LEU A 59 -16.97 -20.55 32.04
C LEU A 59 -17.65 -21.12 33.29
N ALA A 60 -18.03 -20.26 34.25
CA ALA A 60 -18.82 -20.67 35.41
C ALA A 60 -20.19 -21.23 35.00
N ALA A 61 -20.86 -20.58 34.03
CA ALA A 61 -22.12 -21.03 33.46
C ALA A 61 -22.00 -22.39 32.74
N ILE A 62 -20.88 -22.68 32.06
CA ILE A 62 -20.62 -24.00 31.46
C ILE A 62 -20.42 -25.06 32.56
N SER A 63 -19.71 -24.73 33.64
CA SER A 63 -19.56 -25.64 34.78
C SER A 63 -20.91 -25.96 35.43
N GLU A 64 -21.76 -24.96 35.62
CA GLU A 64 -23.13 -25.14 36.12
C GLU A 64 -23.99 -25.97 35.16
N LEU A 65 -23.87 -25.73 33.85
CA LEU A 65 -24.56 -26.49 32.81
C LEU A 65 -24.22 -27.98 32.87
N LEU A 66 -22.94 -28.33 33.06
CA LEU A 66 -22.49 -29.72 33.21
C LEU A 66 -23.09 -30.39 34.46
N GLN A 67 -23.10 -29.69 35.59
CA GLN A 67 -23.73 -30.19 36.82
C GLN A 67 -25.25 -30.42 36.63
N HIS A 68 -25.92 -29.48 35.97
CA HIS A 68 -27.35 -29.60 35.63
C HIS A 68 -27.63 -30.75 34.66
N PHE A 69 -26.75 -30.99 33.69
CA PHE A 69 -26.86 -32.12 32.77
C PHE A 69 -26.73 -33.46 33.52
N ASP A 70 -25.83 -33.55 34.50
CA ASP A 70 -25.70 -34.75 35.33
C ASP A 70 -26.97 -35.02 36.15
N LEU A 71 -27.55 -34.00 36.79
CA LEU A 71 -28.80 -34.12 37.54
C LEU A 71 -29.98 -34.56 36.65
N LEU A 72 -30.07 -33.99 35.45
CA LEU A 72 -31.09 -34.37 34.47
C LEU A 72 -30.90 -35.83 34.05
N THR A 73 -29.68 -36.20 33.66
CA THR A 73 -29.32 -37.56 33.22
C THR A 73 -29.62 -38.59 34.30
N GLN A 74 -29.25 -38.32 35.56
CA GLN A 74 -29.54 -39.19 36.70
C GLN A 74 -31.05 -39.40 36.90
N THR A 75 -31.84 -38.33 36.77
CA THR A 75 -33.31 -38.37 36.95
C THR A 75 -33.98 -39.19 35.85
N ILE A 76 -33.58 -38.98 34.58
CA ILE A 76 -34.10 -39.76 33.45
C ILE A 76 -33.65 -41.21 33.54
N ASN A 77 -32.41 -41.50 33.95
CA ASN A 77 -31.94 -42.86 34.13
C ASN A 77 -32.66 -43.59 35.27
N LYS A 78 -33.02 -42.88 36.35
CA LYS A 78 -33.88 -43.43 37.41
C LYS A 78 -35.25 -43.82 36.88
N ALA A 79 -35.86 -42.98 36.05
CA ALA A 79 -37.13 -43.28 35.38
C ALA A 79 -37.02 -44.49 34.43
N LYS A 80 -35.94 -44.59 33.65
CA LYS A 80 -35.65 -45.76 32.78
C LYS A 80 -35.49 -47.05 33.60
N SER A 81 -34.75 -47.02 34.69
CA SER A 81 -34.55 -48.17 35.58
C SER A 81 -35.87 -48.62 36.23
N LEU A 82 -36.71 -47.68 36.67
CA LEU A 82 -38.05 -47.99 37.16
C LEU A 82 -38.90 -48.66 36.08
N ARG A 83 -38.88 -48.15 34.85
CA ARG A 83 -39.61 -48.74 33.71
C ARG A 83 -39.16 -50.16 33.38
N ALA A 84 -37.85 -50.43 33.44
CA ALA A 84 -37.28 -51.76 33.24
C ALA A 84 -37.71 -52.77 34.32
N SER A 85 -38.04 -52.28 35.52
CA SER A 85 -38.50 -53.11 36.65
C SER A 85 -39.99 -53.49 36.61
N ILE A 86 -40.75 -53.02 35.60
CA ILE A 86 -42.20 -53.27 35.48
C ILE A 86 -42.44 -54.54 34.63
N PRO A 87 -43.09 -55.58 35.18
CA PRO A 87 -43.50 -56.76 34.41
C PRO A 87 -44.56 -56.40 33.36
N ARG A 88 -44.50 -57.02 32.16
CA ARG A 88 -45.45 -56.73 31.06
C ARG A 88 -46.92 -57.01 31.35
N PHE A 89 -47.24 -57.79 32.38
CA PHE A 89 -48.59 -58.37 32.56
C PHE A 89 -49.26 -58.14 33.93
N LEU A 90 -48.63 -57.47 34.92
CA LEU A 90 -49.21 -57.29 36.27
C LEU A 90 -48.78 -55.96 36.95
N GLY A 91 -49.77 -55.25 37.53
CA GLY A 91 -49.58 -54.27 38.62
C GLY A 91 -48.73 -53.03 38.32
N ALA A 92 -48.94 -52.38 37.17
CA ALA A 92 -48.09 -51.30 36.67
C ALA A 92 -48.46 -49.89 37.19
N ASP A 93 -49.68 -49.65 37.66
CA ASP A 93 -50.22 -48.28 37.82
C ASP A 93 -49.41 -47.40 38.78
N GLN A 94 -48.96 -47.92 39.92
CA GLN A 94 -48.20 -47.13 40.91
C GLN A 94 -46.79 -46.78 40.41
N LYS A 95 -46.09 -47.73 39.78
CA LYS A 95 -44.75 -47.49 39.20
C LYS A 95 -44.83 -46.61 37.96
N VAL A 96 -45.88 -46.77 37.14
CA VAL A 96 -46.17 -45.92 35.98
C VAL A 96 -46.43 -44.48 36.44
N GLN A 97 -47.20 -44.28 37.51
CA GLN A 97 -47.40 -42.97 38.14
C GLN A 97 -46.11 -42.37 38.71
N GLU A 98 -45.26 -43.17 39.35
CA GLU A 98 -43.95 -42.72 39.85
C GLU A 98 -43.04 -42.23 38.72
N ILE A 99 -42.98 -42.97 37.60
CA ILE A 99 -42.21 -42.54 36.41
C ILE A 99 -42.75 -41.22 35.87
N PHE A 100 -44.06 -41.08 35.73
CA PHE A 100 -44.66 -39.83 35.26
C PHE A 100 -44.36 -38.65 36.19
N ASN A 101 -44.41 -38.87 37.51
CA ASN A 101 -44.03 -37.86 38.48
C ASN A 101 -42.56 -37.47 38.35
N LEU A 102 -41.66 -38.44 38.14
CA LEU A 102 -40.24 -38.15 37.89
C LEU A 102 -40.02 -37.32 36.62
N LEU A 103 -40.81 -37.53 35.56
CA LEU A 103 -40.63 -36.86 34.27
C LEU A 103 -41.36 -35.50 34.16
N ASN A 104 -42.46 -35.30 34.88
CA ASN A 104 -43.33 -34.11 34.72
C ASN A 104 -43.47 -33.24 35.97
N GLN A 105 -43.19 -33.76 37.16
CA GLN A 105 -43.29 -33.00 38.41
C GLN A 105 -41.92 -32.52 38.88
N ALA A 106 -41.91 -31.75 39.96
CA ALA A 106 -40.69 -31.21 40.56
C ALA A 106 -39.87 -32.33 41.25
N SER A 107 -39.15 -33.10 40.44
CA SER A 107 -38.45 -34.33 40.81
C SER A 107 -36.94 -34.13 40.98
N ILE A 108 -36.38 -33.07 40.40
CA ILE A 108 -34.96 -32.76 40.48
C ILE A 108 -34.75 -31.79 41.63
N GLN A 109 -33.86 -32.16 42.55
CA GLN A 109 -33.45 -31.31 43.66
C GLN A 109 -32.16 -30.58 43.28
N LEU A 110 -32.22 -29.25 43.18
CA LEU A 110 -31.03 -28.44 42.93
C LEU A 110 -30.16 -28.36 44.20
N PRO A 111 -28.84 -28.13 44.05
CA PRO A 111 -27.94 -27.88 45.17
C PRO A 111 -28.50 -26.78 46.09
N SER A 112 -28.47 -27.02 47.40
CA SER A 112 -28.94 -26.05 48.40
C SER A 112 -28.09 -24.78 48.36
N VAL A 113 -28.75 -23.61 48.29
CA VAL A 113 -28.06 -22.33 48.48
C VAL A 113 -28.10 -21.99 49.96
N ILE A 114 -26.92 -21.86 50.57
CA ILE A 114 -26.78 -21.43 51.97
C ILE A 114 -27.07 -19.93 52.03
N THR A 115 -28.13 -19.55 52.74
CA THR A 115 -28.44 -18.14 52.98
C THR A 115 -27.47 -17.63 54.05
N PRO A 116 -26.62 -16.61 53.79
CA PRO A 116 -25.73 -16.06 54.81
C PRO A 116 -26.54 -15.52 55.99
N LEU A 117 -26.03 -15.66 57.23
CA LEU A 117 -26.75 -15.26 58.45
C LEU A 117 -27.25 -13.81 58.39
N ALA A 118 -26.48 -12.90 57.78
CA ALA A 118 -26.86 -11.49 57.60
C ALA A 118 -28.10 -11.27 56.70
N LYS A 119 -28.47 -12.25 55.88
CA LYS A 119 -29.66 -12.25 55.03
C LYS A 119 -30.74 -13.23 55.54
N ARG A 120 -30.54 -13.83 56.72
CA ARG A 120 -31.54 -14.69 57.35
C ARG A 120 -32.53 -13.83 58.14
N GLU A 121 -33.80 -14.06 57.90
CA GLU A 121 -34.88 -13.56 58.73
C GLU A 121 -35.15 -14.59 59.84
N LEU A 122 -35.85 -14.20 60.91
CA LEU A 122 -36.07 -15.06 62.09
C LEU A 122 -36.74 -16.41 61.75
N LEU A 123 -37.49 -16.47 60.64
CA LEU A 123 -38.19 -17.67 60.17
C LEU A 123 -37.65 -18.23 58.84
N SER A 124 -36.59 -17.66 58.26
CA SER A 124 -36.07 -18.17 56.99
C SER A 124 -35.14 -19.38 57.19
N ALA A 125 -35.25 -20.35 56.29
CA ALA A 125 -34.45 -21.57 56.37
C ALA A 125 -32.95 -21.28 56.16
N ALA A 126 -32.09 -22.00 56.89
CA ALA A 126 -30.64 -21.89 56.75
C ALA A 126 -30.13 -22.27 55.35
N GLU A 127 -30.90 -23.13 54.67
CA GLU A 127 -30.69 -23.61 53.32
C GLU A 127 -32.01 -23.57 52.55
N THR A 128 -31.98 -23.08 51.32
CA THR A 128 -33.12 -23.17 50.40
C THR A 128 -32.81 -24.24 49.36
N SER A 129 -33.57 -25.33 49.36
CA SER A 129 -33.50 -26.37 48.33
C SER A 129 -34.71 -26.25 47.41
N LEU A 130 -34.45 -25.97 46.13
CA LEU A 130 -35.48 -25.83 45.12
C LEU A 130 -35.66 -27.15 44.38
N LYS A 131 -36.92 -27.57 44.23
CA LYS A 131 -37.28 -28.68 43.34
C LYS A 131 -37.83 -28.11 42.04
N ILE A 132 -37.35 -28.64 40.92
CA ILE A 132 -37.78 -28.22 39.58
C ILE A 132 -38.12 -29.44 38.72
N THR A 133 -38.90 -29.22 37.67
CA THR A 133 -39.21 -30.28 36.70
C THR A 133 -38.04 -30.50 35.74
N PRO A 134 -37.90 -31.71 35.14
CA PRO A 134 -36.93 -31.95 34.07
C PRO A 134 -37.03 -30.94 32.92
N LEU A 135 -38.26 -30.57 32.52
CA LEU A 135 -38.47 -29.59 31.46
C LEU A 135 -38.01 -28.17 31.87
N GLN A 136 -38.27 -27.76 33.11
CA GLN A 136 -37.79 -26.47 33.63
C GLN A 136 -36.27 -26.42 33.68
N LEU A 137 -35.62 -27.52 34.10
CA LEU A 137 -34.16 -27.61 34.08
C LEU A 137 -33.62 -27.52 32.66
N LEU A 138 -34.23 -28.23 31.70
CA LEU A 138 -33.84 -28.17 30.30
C LEU A 138 -33.92 -26.75 29.72
N VAL A 139 -35.00 -26.01 30.04
CA VAL A 139 -35.16 -24.61 29.61
C VAL A 139 -34.06 -23.71 30.23
N ALA A 140 -33.77 -23.89 31.52
CA ALA A 140 -32.69 -23.16 32.18
C ALA A 140 -31.32 -23.48 31.56
N MET A 141 -31.01 -24.76 31.36
CA MET A 141 -29.80 -25.23 30.70
C MET A 141 -29.65 -24.66 29.29
N SER A 142 -30.72 -24.66 28.49
CA SER A 142 -30.70 -24.10 27.13
C SER A 142 -30.35 -22.61 27.14
N LYS A 143 -30.87 -21.85 28.10
CA LYS A 143 -30.55 -20.42 28.24
C LYS A 143 -29.09 -20.20 28.64
N THR A 144 -28.61 -20.95 29.64
CA THR A 144 -27.22 -20.89 30.10
C THR A 144 -26.24 -21.28 29.00
N TYR A 145 -26.55 -22.35 28.25
CA TYR A 145 -25.77 -22.79 27.10
C TYR A 145 -25.65 -21.71 26.02
N GLN A 146 -26.76 -21.07 25.66
CA GLN A 146 -26.75 -20.05 24.61
C GLN A 146 -25.87 -18.85 24.98
N VAL A 147 -26.01 -18.32 26.20
CA VAL A 147 -25.22 -17.18 26.69
C VAL A 147 -23.74 -17.52 26.74
N ALA A 148 -23.38 -18.68 27.28
CA ALA A 148 -21.97 -19.06 27.37
C ALA A 148 -21.35 -19.34 25.99
N LYS A 149 -22.07 -20.06 25.12
CA LYS A 149 -21.63 -20.35 23.75
C LYS A 149 -21.34 -19.07 22.96
N GLU A 150 -22.20 -18.06 23.06
CA GLU A 150 -22.01 -16.78 22.36
C GLU A 150 -20.67 -16.13 22.71
N ILE A 151 -20.33 -16.09 24.00
CA ILE A 151 -19.07 -15.50 24.48
C ILE A 151 -17.85 -16.31 24.02
N ILE A 152 -17.89 -17.65 24.13
CA ILE A 152 -16.77 -18.50 23.71
C ILE A 152 -16.54 -18.39 22.20
N LEU A 153 -17.60 -18.36 21.39
CA LEU A 153 -17.50 -18.18 19.94
C LEU A 153 -17.03 -16.77 19.54
N GLU A 154 -17.36 -15.74 20.33
CA GLU A 154 -16.85 -14.39 20.12
C GLU A 154 -15.33 -14.35 20.30
N VAL A 155 -14.82 -14.96 21.38
CA VAL A 155 -13.38 -15.08 21.64
C VAL A 155 -12.67 -15.89 20.56
N ASP A 156 -13.23 -17.04 20.18
CA ASP A 156 -12.68 -17.92 19.13
C ASP A 156 -12.48 -17.17 17.81
N ARG A 157 -13.51 -16.42 17.39
CA ARG A 157 -13.44 -15.59 16.17
C ARG A 157 -12.39 -14.50 16.27
N LEU A 158 -12.29 -13.82 17.42
CA LEU A 158 -11.33 -12.74 17.60
C LEU A 158 -9.89 -13.23 17.59
N TRP A 159 -9.60 -14.37 18.23
CA TRP A 159 -8.27 -14.96 18.10
C TRP A 159 -7.97 -15.40 16.66
N ALA A 160 -8.92 -16.07 16.01
CA ALA A 160 -8.77 -16.51 14.62
C ALA A 160 -8.55 -15.34 13.63
N ASP A 161 -9.10 -14.17 13.92
CA ASP A 161 -8.95 -12.97 13.10
C ASP A 161 -7.70 -12.15 13.44
N LEU A 162 -7.44 -11.90 14.74
CA LEU A 162 -6.36 -11.01 15.18
C LEU A 162 -4.98 -11.66 15.13
N GLU A 163 -4.86 -12.98 15.37
CA GLU A 163 -3.56 -13.66 15.35
C GLU A 163 -2.88 -13.55 13.96
N PRO A 164 -3.54 -13.87 12.83
CA PRO A 164 -2.95 -13.67 11.51
C PRO A 164 -2.66 -12.21 11.18
N GLN A 165 -3.49 -11.28 11.63
CA GLN A 165 -3.29 -9.86 11.36
C GLN A 165 -2.06 -9.30 12.10
N LEU A 166 -1.76 -9.79 13.31
CA LEU A 166 -0.50 -9.47 14.01
C LEU A 166 0.73 -9.92 13.21
N ASP A 167 0.69 -11.14 12.66
CA ASP A 167 1.81 -11.68 11.87
C ASP A 167 2.04 -10.87 10.58
N ILE A 168 0.96 -10.44 9.93
CA ILE A 168 1.01 -9.53 8.77
C ILE A 168 1.63 -8.19 9.16
N ALA A 169 1.19 -7.59 10.28
CA ALA A 169 1.70 -6.31 10.74
C ALA A 169 3.18 -6.39 11.15
N GLU A 170 3.61 -7.48 11.80
CA GLU A 170 5.02 -7.72 12.13
C GLU A 170 5.89 -7.86 10.87
N THR A 171 5.42 -8.65 9.91
CA THR A 171 6.10 -8.80 8.60
C THR A 171 6.21 -7.46 7.87
N GLU A 172 5.19 -6.62 7.96
CA GLU A 172 5.20 -5.31 7.31
C GLU A 172 6.18 -4.34 7.99
N ILE A 173 6.28 -4.34 9.33
CA ILE A 173 7.30 -3.56 10.05
C ILE A 173 8.71 -4.00 9.60
N ASP A 174 8.97 -5.31 9.47
CA ASP A 174 10.24 -5.83 8.98
C ASP A 174 10.53 -5.41 7.52
N ASN A 175 9.50 -5.36 6.68
CA ASN A 175 9.62 -4.87 5.30
C ASN A 175 9.98 -3.38 5.27
N LEU A 176 9.25 -2.57 6.03
CA LEU A 176 9.47 -1.12 6.11
C LEU A 176 10.86 -0.81 6.67
N GLN A 177 11.34 -1.57 7.65
CA GLN A 177 12.71 -1.46 8.15
C GLN A 177 13.74 -1.71 7.05
N ARG A 178 13.63 -2.83 6.33
CA ARG A 178 14.56 -3.16 5.23
C ARG A 178 14.53 -2.11 4.12
N GLN A 179 13.35 -1.59 3.80
CA GLN A 179 13.20 -0.50 2.84
C GLN A 179 13.89 0.78 3.35
N GLY A 180 13.65 1.18 4.59
CA GLY A 180 14.28 2.34 5.21
C GLY A 180 15.81 2.24 5.23
N GLU A 181 16.35 1.08 5.62
CA GLU A 181 17.79 0.78 5.60
C GLU A 181 18.38 0.90 4.19
N SER A 182 17.71 0.31 3.18
CA SER A 182 18.15 0.41 1.77
C SER A 182 18.13 1.86 1.24
N LEU A 183 17.31 2.71 1.84
CA LEU A 183 17.17 4.12 1.50
C LEU A 183 18.14 5.02 2.26
N GLY A 184 18.82 4.49 3.28
CA GLY A 184 19.72 5.24 4.15
C GLY A 184 18.98 6.10 5.17
N ILE A 185 17.74 5.74 5.54
CA ILE A 185 16.99 6.39 6.61
C ILE A 185 17.62 5.97 7.95
N ILE A 186 18.17 6.94 8.68
CA ILE A 186 18.93 6.69 9.92
C ILE A 186 18.01 6.62 11.15
N ASP A 187 16.86 7.30 11.11
CA ASP A 187 15.90 7.30 12.22
C ASP A 187 14.96 6.09 12.13
N THR A 188 15.24 5.06 12.93
CA THR A 188 14.41 3.85 13.07
C THR A 188 13.55 3.86 14.34
N SER A 189 13.53 4.96 15.09
CA SER A 189 12.88 5.03 16.40
C SER A 189 11.38 4.71 16.35
N GLN A 190 10.68 5.18 15.32
CA GLN A 190 9.24 4.91 15.13
C GLN A 190 8.95 3.44 14.81
N LEU A 191 9.82 2.78 14.04
CA LEU A 191 9.70 1.35 13.72
C LEU A 191 9.92 0.50 14.98
N GLU A 192 10.91 0.84 15.80
CA GLU A 192 11.17 0.17 17.07
C GLU A 192 10.01 0.34 18.06
N LEU A 193 9.44 1.55 18.17
CA LEU A 193 8.25 1.80 18.98
C LEU A 193 7.03 1.00 18.49
N SER A 194 6.85 0.89 17.17
CA SER A 194 5.77 0.09 16.57
C SER A 194 5.95 -1.40 16.88
N ARG A 195 7.19 -1.91 16.81
CA ARG A 195 7.53 -3.31 17.15
C ARG A 195 7.24 -3.61 18.62
N GLN A 196 7.62 -2.71 19.53
CA GLN A 196 7.32 -2.86 20.97
C GLN A 196 5.82 -2.81 21.25
N THR A 197 5.10 -1.94 20.54
CA THR A 197 3.64 -1.82 20.67
C THR A 197 2.96 -3.09 20.17
N LEU A 198 3.41 -3.66 19.04
CA LEU A 198 2.87 -4.91 18.48
C LEU A 198 3.16 -6.11 19.39
N ALA A 199 4.36 -6.20 19.97
CA ALA A 199 4.69 -7.23 20.97
C ALA A 199 3.77 -7.14 22.19
N SER A 200 3.56 -5.92 22.71
CA SER A 200 2.64 -5.70 23.84
C SER A 200 1.19 -6.02 23.48
N LEU A 201 0.79 -5.76 22.22
CA LEU A 201 -0.54 -6.06 21.72
C LEU A 201 -0.76 -7.56 21.56
N ARG A 202 0.25 -8.34 21.17
CA ARG A 202 0.21 -9.81 21.12
C ARG A 202 -0.11 -10.41 22.49
N ASP A 203 0.62 -10.00 23.53
CA ASP A 203 0.35 -10.43 24.91
C ASP A 203 -1.06 -10.05 25.38
N ARG A 204 -1.55 -8.88 24.93
CA ARG A 204 -2.89 -8.40 25.30
C ARG A 204 -4.00 -9.09 24.50
N ILE A 205 -3.77 -9.50 23.26
CA ILE A 205 -4.74 -10.29 22.47
C ILE A 205 -4.89 -11.68 23.07
N GLU A 206 -3.82 -12.27 23.59
CA GLU A 206 -3.91 -13.54 24.30
C GLU A 206 -4.76 -13.43 25.58
N SER A 207 -4.58 -12.37 26.37
CA SER A 207 -5.23 -12.23 27.69
C SER A 207 -6.55 -11.42 27.70
N ASP A 208 -6.80 -10.55 26.72
CA ASP A 208 -7.99 -9.72 26.60
C ASP A 208 -8.41 -9.47 25.12
N PRO A 209 -8.77 -10.51 24.33
CA PRO A 209 -9.17 -10.34 22.93
C PRO A 209 -10.42 -9.46 22.74
N LEU A 210 -11.37 -9.45 23.70
CA LEU A 210 -12.58 -8.61 23.63
C LEU A 210 -12.30 -7.11 23.84
N GLY A 211 -11.11 -6.75 24.34
CA GLY A 211 -10.71 -5.37 24.66
C GLY A 211 -9.72 -4.73 23.67
N THR A 212 -9.28 -5.44 22.64
CA THR A 212 -8.08 -5.05 21.85
C THR A 212 -8.35 -4.40 20.50
N SER A 213 -9.57 -4.44 19.96
CA SER A 213 -9.89 -3.98 18.60
C SER A 213 -9.42 -2.56 18.28
N ALA A 214 -9.74 -1.59 19.15
CA ALA A 214 -9.37 -0.19 18.92
C ALA A 214 -7.84 0.04 18.85
N SER A 215 -7.05 -0.71 19.63
CA SER A 215 -5.60 -0.58 19.58
C SER A 215 -4.97 -1.30 18.39
N PHE A 216 -5.67 -2.27 17.79
CA PHE A 216 -5.23 -2.88 16.54
C PHE A 216 -5.39 -1.90 15.36
N ASP A 217 -6.47 -1.13 15.34
CA ASP A 217 -6.66 -0.07 14.34
C ASP A 217 -5.59 1.03 14.46
N GLU A 218 -5.19 1.39 15.68
CA GLU A 218 -4.14 2.38 15.93
C GLU A 218 -2.78 1.94 15.36
N ILE A 219 -2.37 0.68 15.57
CA ILE A 219 -1.09 0.19 15.04
C ILE A 219 -1.12 0.10 13.51
N ASN A 220 -2.24 -0.33 12.92
CA ASN A 220 -2.39 -0.36 11.46
C ASN A 220 -2.26 1.04 10.86
N HIS A 221 -2.89 2.04 11.48
CA HIS A 221 -2.76 3.42 11.02
C HIS A 221 -1.32 3.93 11.13
N GLN A 222 -0.57 3.54 12.18
CA GLN A 222 0.85 3.89 12.29
C GLN A 222 1.69 3.23 11.19
N ILE A 223 1.46 1.95 10.90
CA ILE A 223 2.11 1.22 9.81
C ILE A 223 1.81 1.86 8.45
N ASP A 224 0.55 2.19 8.18
CA ASP A 224 0.13 2.85 6.94
C ASP A 224 0.78 4.23 6.76
N LYS A 225 0.90 5.00 7.85
CA LYS A 225 1.59 6.28 7.84
C LYS A 225 3.08 6.10 7.49
N MET A 226 3.76 5.15 8.14
CA MET A 226 5.18 4.86 7.86
C MET A 226 5.39 4.40 6.41
N ARG A 227 4.48 3.56 5.87
CA ARG A 227 4.48 3.19 4.46
C ARG A 227 4.38 4.42 3.56
N GLY A 228 3.44 5.32 3.85
CA GLY A 228 3.27 6.58 3.12
C GLY A 228 4.53 7.46 3.13
N ASP A 229 5.19 7.56 4.28
CA ASP A 229 6.42 8.35 4.44
C ASP A 229 7.59 7.75 3.62
N ILE A 230 7.77 6.43 3.64
CA ILE A 230 8.79 5.73 2.83
C ILE A 230 8.51 5.89 1.34
N GLU A 231 7.26 5.70 0.91
CA GLU A 231 6.88 5.90 -0.49
C GLU A 231 7.10 7.34 -0.97
N GLN A 232 6.80 8.32 -0.12
CA GLN A 232 7.06 9.72 -0.43
C GLN A 232 8.56 9.98 -0.58
N PHE A 233 9.38 9.43 0.32
CA PHE A 233 10.83 9.54 0.23
C PHE A 233 11.38 8.92 -1.07
N LEU A 234 10.90 7.73 -1.44
CA LEU A 234 11.22 7.06 -2.71
C LEU A 234 10.87 7.95 -3.91
N ARG A 235 9.65 8.50 -3.94
CA ARG A 235 9.20 9.39 -5.02
C ARG A 235 10.10 10.61 -5.16
N VAL A 236 10.53 11.21 -4.05
CA VAL A 236 11.45 12.36 -4.06
C VAL A 236 12.84 11.95 -4.58
N LYS A 237 13.37 10.80 -4.16
CA LYS A 237 14.67 10.29 -4.61
C LYS A 237 14.70 10.00 -6.12
N VAL A 238 13.65 9.35 -6.64
CA VAL A 238 13.51 9.06 -8.08
C VAL A 238 13.42 10.35 -8.89
N LYS A 239 12.55 11.29 -8.49
CA LYS A 239 12.44 12.60 -9.16
C LYS A 239 13.77 13.35 -9.19
N LEU A 240 14.54 13.27 -8.11
CA LEU A 240 15.85 13.92 -8.04
C LEU A 240 16.85 13.27 -9.01
N GLN A 241 16.86 11.93 -9.07
CA GLN A 241 17.69 11.18 -10.01
C GLN A 241 17.36 11.53 -11.46
N ASP A 242 16.07 11.55 -11.82
CA ASP A 242 15.61 11.93 -13.16
C ASP A 242 16.04 13.36 -13.52
N ALA A 243 15.94 14.29 -12.57
CA ALA A 243 16.36 15.67 -12.77
C ALA A 243 17.89 15.79 -13.01
N PHE A 244 18.71 15.00 -12.32
CA PHE A 244 20.16 14.93 -12.60
C PHE A 244 20.46 14.33 -13.98
N THR A 245 19.74 13.27 -14.37
CA THR A 245 19.87 12.70 -15.73
C THR A 245 19.51 13.73 -16.79
N GLN A 246 18.41 14.46 -16.61
CA GLN A 246 18.00 15.52 -17.52
C GLN A 246 19.02 16.67 -17.59
N ALA A 247 19.53 17.13 -16.45
CA ALA A 247 20.55 18.17 -16.38
C ALA A 247 21.83 17.76 -17.14
N ASN A 248 22.27 16.51 -16.96
CA ASN A 248 23.42 15.96 -17.69
C ASN A 248 23.18 15.92 -19.21
N MET A 249 22.00 15.50 -19.66
CA MET A 249 21.65 15.51 -21.09
C MET A 249 21.68 16.93 -21.68
N LEU A 250 21.12 17.91 -20.98
CA LEU A 250 21.14 19.31 -21.42
C LEU A 250 22.57 19.87 -21.49
N LEU A 251 23.44 19.46 -20.56
CA LEU A 251 24.84 19.85 -20.56
C LEU A 251 25.60 19.29 -21.78
N GLN A 252 25.42 17.99 -22.06
CA GLN A 252 26.01 17.39 -23.26
C GLN A 252 25.47 18.02 -24.55
N GLN A 253 24.18 18.36 -24.58
CA GLN A 253 23.59 19.10 -25.70
C GLN A 253 24.23 20.48 -25.88
N LEU A 254 24.41 21.24 -24.79
CA LEU A 254 25.05 22.55 -24.85
C LEU A 254 26.50 22.45 -25.34
N ILE A 255 27.28 21.48 -24.84
CA ILE A 255 28.66 21.25 -25.28
C ILE A 255 28.71 21.00 -26.79
N THR A 256 27.85 20.11 -27.28
CA THR A 256 27.77 19.77 -28.71
C THR A 256 27.41 20.99 -29.56
N LEU A 257 26.39 21.75 -29.16
CA LEU A 257 25.98 22.96 -29.85
C LEU A 257 27.06 24.04 -29.83
N ASN A 258 27.81 24.18 -28.72
CA ASN A 258 28.88 25.17 -28.68
C ASN A 258 30.05 24.78 -29.60
N GLN A 259 30.39 23.49 -29.71
CA GLN A 259 31.37 23.01 -30.69
C GLN A 259 30.93 23.30 -32.12
N GLU A 260 29.65 23.11 -32.44
CA GLU A 260 29.07 23.45 -33.74
C GLU A 260 29.07 24.97 -34.00
N ALA A 261 28.81 25.78 -32.97
CA ALA A 261 28.91 27.23 -33.04
C ALA A 261 30.35 27.68 -33.33
N ILE A 262 31.35 27.08 -32.66
CA ILE A 262 32.78 27.34 -32.91
C ILE A 262 33.16 26.97 -34.35
N ALA A 263 32.74 25.79 -34.83
CA ALA A 263 33.04 25.32 -36.18
C ALA A 263 32.43 26.23 -37.25
N SER A 264 31.14 26.58 -37.11
CA SER A 264 30.46 27.48 -38.05
C SER A 264 31.01 28.90 -38.02
N PHE A 265 31.38 29.42 -36.85
CA PHE A 265 32.03 30.72 -36.73
C PHE A 265 33.39 30.75 -37.44
N THR A 266 34.22 29.74 -37.19
CA THR A 266 35.57 29.61 -37.79
C THR A 266 35.49 29.44 -39.31
N GLU A 267 34.56 28.60 -39.79
CA GLU A 267 34.33 28.40 -41.21
C GLU A 267 33.92 29.70 -41.92
N SER A 268 32.99 30.45 -41.34
CA SER A 268 32.52 31.72 -41.90
C SER A 268 33.60 32.79 -41.89
N GLN A 269 34.36 32.90 -40.79
CA GLN A 269 35.49 33.82 -40.70
C GLN A 269 36.57 33.52 -41.76
N ALA A 270 36.82 32.24 -42.05
CA ALA A 270 37.78 31.84 -43.08
C ALA A 270 37.28 32.07 -44.52
N LYS A 271 35.96 32.00 -44.75
CA LYS A 271 35.38 31.98 -46.11
C LYS A 271 34.75 33.30 -46.54
N ILE A 272 34.36 34.19 -45.62
CA ILE A 272 33.55 35.38 -45.91
C ILE A 272 34.31 36.64 -45.47
N SER A 273 34.32 37.68 -46.30
CA SER A 273 35.08 38.92 -46.02
C SER A 273 34.40 39.79 -44.97
N ASP A 274 33.07 39.86 -44.97
CA ASP A 274 32.28 40.61 -44.00
C ASP A 274 31.87 39.70 -42.84
N CYS A 275 32.50 39.91 -41.68
CA CYS A 275 32.25 39.15 -40.45
C CYS A 275 31.35 39.91 -39.45
N SER A 276 30.82 41.08 -39.80
CA SER A 276 30.08 41.94 -38.85
C SER A 276 28.78 41.33 -38.33
N SER A 277 28.17 40.40 -39.07
CA SER A 277 26.94 39.70 -38.70
C SER A 277 27.17 38.38 -37.95
N LEU A 278 28.41 37.97 -37.73
CA LEU A 278 28.73 36.73 -37.02
C LEU A 278 28.52 36.93 -35.51
N ILE A 279 28.01 35.89 -34.86
CA ILE A 279 27.84 35.86 -33.41
C ILE A 279 28.93 34.96 -32.82
N PRO A 280 29.77 35.46 -31.90
CA PRO A 280 30.80 34.62 -31.29
C PRO A 280 30.16 33.47 -30.50
N PRO A 281 30.78 32.27 -30.51
CA PRO A 281 30.35 31.15 -29.68
C PRO A 281 30.45 31.50 -28.18
N LEU A 282 29.80 30.68 -27.34
CA LEU A 282 29.88 30.88 -25.88
C LEU A 282 31.34 30.69 -25.40
N PRO A 283 31.82 31.56 -24.49
CA PRO A 283 33.14 31.39 -23.86
C PRO A 283 33.25 30.03 -23.17
N SER A 284 34.42 29.38 -23.27
CA SER A 284 34.70 28.09 -22.62
C SER A 284 34.48 28.14 -21.11
N GLU A 285 34.82 29.26 -20.48
CA GLU A 285 34.63 29.53 -19.05
C GLU A 285 33.16 29.37 -18.62
N GLN A 286 32.19 29.73 -19.46
CA GLN A 286 30.77 29.60 -19.16
C GLN A 286 30.32 28.14 -19.20
N ILE A 287 30.88 27.34 -20.12
CA ILE A 287 30.61 25.90 -20.20
C ILE A 287 31.21 25.20 -18.97
N THR A 288 32.47 25.49 -18.65
CA THR A 288 33.15 24.94 -17.47
C THR A 288 32.44 25.34 -16.17
N ALA A 289 31.90 26.56 -16.08
CA ALA A 289 31.11 26.99 -14.93
C ALA A 289 29.82 26.16 -14.75
N MET A 290 29.17 25.74 -15.84
CA MET A 290 28.01 24.83 -15.77
C MET A 290 28.41 23.43 -15.34
N GLU A 291 29.48 22.87 -15.89
CA GLU A 291 30.02 21.56 -15.49
C GLU A 291 30.32 21.53 -13.98
N GLN A 292 31.04 22.54 -13.49
CA GLN A 292 31.36 22.66 -12.07
C GLN A 292 30.11 22.86 -11.21
N TRP A 293 29.09 23.58 -11.69
CA TRP A 293 27.84 23.73 -10.95
C TRP A 293 27.14 22.38 -10.79
N LEU A 294 26.99 21.61 -11.87
CA LEU A 294 26.34 20.30 -11.79
C LEU A 294 27.11 19.35 -10.86
N GLN A 295 28.44 19.31 -10.94
CA GLN A 295 29.29 18.53 -10.03
C GLN A 295 29.14 18.92 -8.55
N ARG A 296 28.99 20.22 -8.26
CA ARG A 296 28.72 20.69 -6.89
C ARG A 296 27.36 20.18 -6.39
N LEU A 297 26.34 20.14 -7.26
CA LEU A 297 25.02 19.62 -6.90
C LEU A 297 25.07 18.10 -6.66
N GLU A 298 25.79 17.35 -7.48
CA GLU A 298 26.01 15.91 -7.30
C GLU A 298 26.77 15.59 -6.00
N THR A 299 27.76 16.40 -5.63
CA THR A 299 28.45 16.26 -4.34
C THR A 299 27.50 16.50 -3.16
N LYS A 300 26.68 17.57 -3.22
CA LYS A 300 25.68 17.87 -2.18
C LYS A 300 24.59 16.81 -2.07
N GLN A 301 24.28 16.09 -3.14
CA GLN A 301 23.36 14.96 -3.11
C GLN A 301 23.86 13.84 -2.20
N LYS A 302 25.16 13.56 -2.23
CA LYS A 302 25.79 12.55 -1.36
C LYS A 302 25.75 12.95 0.12
N GLU A 303 25.61 14.24 0.41
CA GLU A 303 25.49 14.81 1.76
C GLU A 303 24.03 14.82 2.27
N GLY A 304 23.05 14.40 1.46
CA GLY A 304 21.65 14.22 1.89
C GLY A 304 20.78 15.49 1.90
N LEU A 305 21.22 16.60 1.30
CA LEU A 305 20.50 17.88 1.35
C LEU A 305 19.47 18.04 0.21
N THR A 306 18.24 17.54 0.39
CA THR A 306 17.26 17.46 -0.71
C THR A 306 16.70 18.81 -1.20
N VAL A 307 16.30 19.72 -0.30
CA VAL A 307 15.62 20.98 -0.68
C VAL A 307 16.54 21.92 -1.49
N PRO A 308 17.80 22.19 -1.09
CA PRO A 308 18.69 23.05 -1.86
C PRO A 308 19.05 22.50 -3.25
N ILE A 309 19.05 21.17 -3.42
CA ILE A 309 19.39 20.55 -4.72
C ILE A 309 18.26 20.76 -5.71
N HIS A 310 17.00 20.64 -5.29
CA HIS A 310 15.87 20.84 -6.19
C HIS A 310 15.88 22.25 -6.80
N VAL A 311 16.01 23.28 -5.95
CA VAL A 311 16.13 24.68 -6.38
C VAL A 311 17.39 24.88 -7.23
N GLY A 312 18.50 24.22 -6.88
CA GLY A 312 19.74 24.26 -7.65
C GLY A 312 19.57 23.70 -9.07
N LEU A 313 18.88 22.57 -9.23
CA LEU A 313 18.63 21.93 -10.53
C LEU A 313 17.64 22.71 -11.38
N GLU A 314 16.62 23.34 -10.78
CA GLU A 314 15.69 24.22 -11.50
C GLU A 314 16.41 25.44 -12.08
N ASN A 315 17.23 26.10 -11.24
CA ASN A 315 18.06 27.23 -11.68
C ASN A 315 19.08 26.82 -12.74
N PHE A 316 19.71 25.64 -12.58
CA PHE A 316 20.62 25.08 -13.58
C PHE A 316 19.91 24.85 -14.91
N THR A 317 18.74 24.22 -14.88
CA THR A 317 17.92 23.92 -16.06
C THR A 317 17.49 25.20 -16.78
N THR A 318 17.11 26.23 -16.04
CA THR A 318 16.78 27.54 -16.61
C THR A 318 18.00 28.13 -17.31
N LYS A 319 19.14 28.19 -16.62
CA LYS A 319 20.37 28.79 -17.15
C LYS A 319 20.91 28.06 -18.37
N ILE A 320 20.88 26.73 -18.35
CA ILE A 320 21.42 25.93 -19.47
C ILE A 320 20.56 26.06 -20.72
N ASN A 321 19.23 26.19 -20.56
CA ASN A 321 18.33 26.45 -21.68
C ASN A 321 18.57 27.83 -22.31
N GLU A 322 18.88 28.85 -21.52
CA GLU A 322 19.31 30.16 -22.05
C GLU A 322 20.58 30.01 -22.92
N TYR A 323 21.59 29.28 -22.43
CA TYR A 323 22.83 29.04 -23.16
C TYR A 323 22.62 28.21 -24.42
N ILE A 324 21.76 27.19 -24.38
CA ILE A 324 21.36 26.42 -25.56
C ILE A 324 20.71 27.33 -26.61
N ALA A 325 19.84 28.25 -26.18
CA ALA A 325 19.21 29.21 -27.09
C ALA A 325 20.24 30.16 -27.73
N ILE A 326 21.20 30.65 -26.94
CA ILE A 326 22.31 31.49 -27.44
C ILE A 326 23.16 30.73 -28.46
N ALA A 327 23.55 29.48 -28.15
CA ALA A 327 24.36 28.65 -29.05
C ALA A 327 23.63 28.38 -30.37
N LYS A 328 22.33 28.03 -30.32
CA LYS A 328 21.50 27.84 -31.52
C LYS A 328 21.43 29.11 -32.37
N LYS A 329 21.23 30.27 -31.74
CA LYS A 329 21.22 31.57 -32.43
C LYS A 329 22.57 31.85 -33.10
N ALA A 330 23.68 31.55 -32.43
CA ALA A 330 25.02 31.71 -32.98
C ALA A 330 25.24 30.80 -34.20
N ILE A 331 24.90 29.52 -34.11
CA ILE A 331 24.98 28.57 -35.24
C ILE A 331 24.21 29.10 -36.46
N ALA A 332 22.96 29.53 -36.26
CA ALA A 332 22.12 30.03 -37.34
C ALA A 332 22.72 31.29 -38.00
N ALA A 333 23.13 32.27 -37.20
CA ALA A 333 23.74 33.50 -37.70
C ALA A 333 25.06 33.22 -38.43
N ASN A 334 25.87 32.30 -37.91
CA ASN A 334 27.17 31.99 -38.49
C ASN A 334 27.06 31.16 -39.76
N ARG A 335 26.04 30.31 -39.92
CA ARG A 335 25.81 29.53 -41.15
C ARG A 335 25.22 30.35 -42.29
N LEU A 336 24.44 31.38 -41.97
CA LEU A 336 23.71 32.17 -42.97
C LEU A 336 24.62 32.71 -44.09
N PRO A 337 25.78 33.35 -43.83
CA PRO A 337 26.68 33.82 -44.89
C PRO A 337 27.19 32.71 -45.82
N ILE A 338 27.49 31.52 -45.29
CA ILE A 338 27.94 30.37 -46.09
C ILE A 338 26.81 29.84 -46.97
N GLN A 339 25.59 29.78 -46.44
CA GLN A 339 24.40 29.39 -47.19
C GLN A 339 24.10 30.39 -48.30
N THR A 340 24.10 31.70 -48.00
CA THR A 340 23.94 32.76 -49.01
C THR A 340 25.01 32.66 -50.09
N ARG A 341 26.27 32.35 -49.74
CA ARG A 341 27.32 32.10 -50.75
C ARG A 341 26.96 30.97 -51.70
N GLN A 342 26.46 29.85 -51.17
CA GLN A 342 26.08 28.68 -51.96
C GLN A 342 24.87 28.97 -52.84
N GLU A 343 23.87 29.68 -52.29
CA GLU A 343 22.69 30.12 -53.01
C GLU A 343 23.05 31.05 -54.18
N LEU A 344 23.90 32.07 -53.94
CA LEU A 344 24.35 32.99 -54.99
C LEU A 344 25.09 32.26 -56.12
N ARG A 345 25.87 31.22 -55.81
CA ARG A 345 26.50 30.36 -56.84
C ARG A 345 25.45 29.64 -57.69
N GLY A 346 24.51 28.95 -57.04
CA GLY A 346 23.42 28.26 -57.75
C GLY A 346 22.56 29.21 -58.58
N ARG A 347 22.26 30.40 -58.05
CA ARG A 347 21.51 31.44 -58.75
C ARG A 347 22.26 31.94 -59.99
N LEU A 348 23.56 32.20 -59.89
CA LEU A 348 24.37 32.59 -61.04
C LEU A 348 24.37 31.51 -62.13
N ASP A 349 24.49 30.23 -61.74
CA ASP A 349 24.47 29.11 -62.68
C ASP A 349 23.11 28.97 -63.39
N ALA A 350 22.01 29.14 -62.64
CA ALA A 350 20.66 29.14 -63.21
C ALA A 350 20.42 30.32 -64.16
N LEU A 351 20.87 31.52 -63.80
CA LEU A 351 20.76 32.72 -64.64
C LEU A 351 21.57 32.58 -65.93
N LYS A 352 22.76 31.97 -65.87
CA LYS A 352 23.57 31.63 -67.07
C LYS A 352 22.84 30.65 -67.98
N ALA A 353 22.26 29.58 -67.44
CA ALA A 353 21.49 28.62 -68.22
C ALA A 353 20.28 29.28 -68.89
N LYS A 354 19.59 30.20 -68.19
CA LYS A 354 18.48 30.98 -68.75
C LYS A 354 18.92 31.88 -69.91
N ALA A 355 20.07 32.56 -69.78
CA ALA A 355 20.61 33.40 -70.85
C ALA A 355 20.94 32.58 -72.12
N ILE A 356 21.52 31.38 -71.95
CA ILE A 356 21.80 30.46 -73.06
C ILE A 356 20.50 30.02 -73.74
N ALA A 357 19.50 29.58 -72.97
CA ALA A 357 18.21 29.14 -73.51
C ALA A 357 17.44 30.23 -74.26
N LYS A 358 17.70 31.51 -73.97
CA LYS A 358 17.10 32.68 -74.63
C LYS A 358 17.94 33.26 -75.77
N GLY A 359 19.04 32.60 -76.16
CA GLY A 359 19.87 33.01 -77.30
C GLY A 359 20.83 34.17 -77.00
N HIS A 360 21.05 34.52 -75.73
CA HIS A 360 21.98 35.59 -75.32
C HIS A 360 23.35 35.05 -74.88
N ALA A 361 23.77 33.89 -75.40
CA ALA A 361 25.03 33.25 -75.02
C ALA A 361 26.28 34.08 -75.38
N GLU A 362 26.21 34.87 -76.45
CA GLU A 362 27.33 35.68 -76.98
C GLU A 362 27.28 37.14 -76.51
N ASP A 363 26.36 37.50 -75.61
CA ASP A 363 26.28 38.86 -75.09
C ASP A 363 27.48 39.19 -74.20
N ILE A 364 28.37 40.02 -74.73
CA ILE A 364 29.63 40.43 -74.10
C ILE A 364 29.41 41.06 -72.72
N GLN A 365 28.33 41.84 -72.53
CA GLN A 365 28.07 42.48 -71.25
C GLN A 365 27.60 41.50 -70.18
N LEU A 366 26.69 40.58 -70.53
CA LEU A 366 26.28 39.50 -69.63
C LEU A 366 27.47 38.59 -69.31
N ALA A 367 28.27 38.20 -70.30
CA ALA A 367 29.47 37.39 -70.08
C ALA A 367 30.46 38.03 -69.09
N LYS A 368 30.70 39.36 -69.21
CA LYS A 368 31.58 40.11 -68.30
C LYS A 368 31.03 40.15 -66.87
N LEU A 369 29.75 40.47 -66.68
CA LEU A 369 29.12 40.48 -65.36
C LEU A 369 29.11 39.09 -64.72
N ALA A 370 28.85 38.05 -65.51
CA ALA A 370 28.90 36.66 -65.06
C ALA A 370 30.30 36.21 -64.61
N GLU A 371 31.34 36.65 -65.31
CA GLU A 371 32.72 36.35 -64.95
C GLU A 371 33.16 37.11 -63.70
N GLN A 372 32.80 38.39 -63.59
CA GLN A 372 33.06 39.19 -62.38
C GLN A 372 32.35 38.61 -61.15
N ALA A 373 31.07 38.25 -61.26
CA ALA A 373 30.34 37.58 -60.17
C ALA A 373 30.98 36.23 -59.78
N LYS A 374 31.44 35.46 -60.76
CA LYS A 374 32.15 34.18 -60.52
C LYS A 374 33.47 34.41 -59.80
N GLN A 375 34.27 35.39 -60.23
CA GLN A 375 35.54 35.72 -59.57
C GLN A 375 35.31 36.09 -58.10
N LEU A 376 34.34 36.94 -57.81
CA LEU A 376 34.00 37.33 -56.44
C LEU A 376 33.55 36.12 -55.59
N LEU A 377 32.65 35.26 -56.10
CA LEU A 377 32.11 34.10 -55.36
C LEU A 377 33.13 32.98 -55.10
N TYR A 378 34.16 32.85 -55.94
CA TYR A 378 35.18 31.82 -55.82
C TYR A 378 36.47 32.30 -55.13
N THR A 379 36.63 33.60 -54.91
CA THR A 379 37.67 34.17 -54.06
C THR A 379 37.46 33.80 -52.58
N ARG A 380 38.56 33.64 -51.83
CA ARG A 380 38.53 33.40 -50.37
C ARG A 380 39.44 34.44 -49.69
N PRO A 381 38.91 35.29 -48.78
CA PRO A 381 37.51 35.39 -48.35
C PRO A 381 36.59 36.02 -49.43
N THR A 382 35.30 35.63 -49.44
CA THR A 382 34.29 36.09 -50.42
C THR A 382 33.60 37.39 -49.97
N PRO A 383 33.62 38.46 -50.79
CA PRO A 383 32.87 39.69 -50.51
C PRO A 383 31.39 39.52 -50.92
N LEU A 384 30.57 38.95 -50.03
CA LEU A 384 29.18 38.58 -50.33
C LEU A 384 28.32 39.73 -50.85
N LYS A 385 28.36 40.90 -50.21
CA LYS A 385 27.57 42.07 -50.63
C LYS A 385 27.89 42.51 -52.07
N GLN A 386 29.16 42.45 -52.45
CA GLN A 386 29.58 42.79 -53.81
C GLN A 386 29.14 41.71 -54.80
N ALA A 387 29.28 40.43 -54.44
CA ALA A 387 28.85 39.32 -55.27
C ALA A 387 27.33 39.34 -55.52
N GLU A 388 26.54 39.65 -54.49
CA GLU A 388 25.08 39.78 -54.58
C GLU A 388 24.68 40.91 -55.53
N GLU A 389 25.29 42.09 -55.39
CA GLU A 389 25.01 43.24 -56.27
C GLU A 389 25.38 42.93 -57.73
N MET A 390 26.51 42.26 -57.98
CA MET A 390 26.90 41.86 -59.34
C MET A 390 25.89 40.86 -59.96
N ILE A 391 25.38 39.91 -59.19
CA ILE A 391 24.36 38.97 -59.68
C ILE A 391 23.03 39.68 -59.94
N LYS A 392 22.65 40.63 -59.07
CA LYS A 392 21.44 41.45 -59.26
C LYS A 392 21.53 42.29 -60.54
N GLN A 393 22.69 42.89 -60.82
CA GLN A 393 22.92 43.62 -62.06
C GLN A 393 22.86 42.72 -63.29
N TYR A 394 23.43 41.51 -63.21
CA TYR A 394 23.32 40.51 -64.28
C TYR A 394 21.85 40.15 -64.56
N GLU A 395 21.07 39.87 -63.52
CA GLU A 395 19.65 39.52 -63.64
C GLU A 395 18.81 40.65 -64.23
N ILE A 396 19.03 41.90 -63.77
CA ILE A 396 18.34 43.08 -64.33
C ILE A 396 18.66 43.24 -65.82
N LEU A 397 19.93 43.07 -66.20
CA LEU A 397 20.33 43.18 -67.61
C LEU A 397 19.71 42.07 -68.46
N LEU A 398 19.70 40.82 -67.96
CA LEU A 398 19.09 39.69 -68.65
C LEU A 398 17.58 39.91 -68.85
N ASN A 399 16.87 40.34 -67.81
CA ASN A 399 15.43 40.58 -67.89
C ASN A 399 15.05 41.81 -68.74
N ARG A 400 15.97 42.74 -69.01
CA ARG A 400 15.75 43.84 -69.96
C ARG A 400 15.92 43.43 -71.43
N ARG A 401 16.60 42.30 -71.68
CA ARG A 401 16.92 41.80 -73.03
C ARG A 401 16.00 40.68 -73.51
N ILE A 402 15.37 39.96 -72.57
CA ILE A 402 14.23 39.07 -72.79
C ILE A 402 12.98 39.92 -72.94
#